data_AF-A0A8D8D7G8-F1
#
_entry.id   AF-A0A8D8D7G8-F1
#
_cell.length_a   1.000
_cell.length_b   1.000
_cell.length_c   1.000
_cell.angle_alpha   90.00
_cell.angle_beta   90.00
_cell.angle_gamma   90.00
#
_symmetry.space_group_name_H-M   'P 1'
#
loop_
_entity.id
_entity.type
_entity.pdbx_description
1 polymer ?
#
loop_
_entity_poly.entity_id
_entity_poly.type
_entity_poly.pdbx_seq_one_letter_code
_entity_poly.pdbx_strand_id
1 'polypeptide(L)'
;MLKQENLAANFCGLLAVSGCKEVAIEWRILGKEQDGSLLTSWVSFNAKNRVEQRSNIGIYTPMLKTLQTVFRFPTKENVIQASVNLTKTLLLFTTKELRQEESGRKTDIYRTFLVEIKEGVEVEPFLLMEVDRNHQMMAQFLWRNLATFEKSNQDKFLVMIHHEQVLLYTVTLKKVGVEGEEEEDVLGSCSKLNISDPDAWYWDKDCLKSETITK
;
A
#
# COMPACT_ATOMS: atom_id res chain seq x y z
N MET A 1 -0.51 -26.98 11.94
CA MET A 1 -1.50 -25.98 12.38
C MET A 1 -0.81 -25.06 13.38
N LEU A 2 -0.51 -23.81 13.00
CA LEU A 2 -0.12 -22.81 13.99
C LEU A 2 -1.30 -22.70 14.97
N LYS A 3 -1.07 -23.05 16.25
CA LYS A 3 -2.01 -22.67 17.30
C LYS A 3 -2.25 -21.18 17.13
N GLN A 4 -3.50 -20.78 17.30
CA GLN A 4 -4.02 -19.43 17.17
C GLN A 4 -3.43 -18.55 18.30
N GLU A 5 -2.10 -18.44 18.35
CA GLU A 5 -1.37 -17.48 19.14
C GLU A 5 -1.95 -16.11 18.80
N ASN A 6 -2.17 -15.30 19.83
CA ASN A 6 -2.79 -13.99 19.70
C ASN A 6 -1.90 -13.12 18.79
N LEU A 7 -2.23 -13.06 17.49
CA LEU A 7 -1.44 -12.34 16.48
C LEU A 7 -1.20 -10.89 16.90
N ALA A 8 -2.18 -10.25 17.52
CA ALA A 8 -2.03 -8.90 18.05
C ALA A 8 -0.94 -8.83 19.14
N ALA A 9 -0.88 -9.79 20.06
CA ALA A 9 0.17 -9.85 21.08
C ALA A 9 1.56 -10.06 20.45
N ASN A 10 1.64 -10.96 19.45
CA ASN A 10 2.88 -11.19 18.70
C ASN A 10 3.32 -9.90 17.97
N PHE A 11 2.40 -9.21 17.30
CA PHE A 11 2.69 -7.96 16.59
C PHE A 11 3.12 -6.84 17.53
N CYS A 12 2.48 -6.68 18.69
CA CYS A 12 2.93 -5.74 19.72
C CYS A 12 4.37 -6.05 20.16
N GLY A 13 4.71 -7.33 20.35
CA GLY A 13 6.08 -7.74 20.66
C GLY A 13 7.08 -7.37 19.56
N LEU A 14 6.72 -7.60 18.29
CA LEU A 14 7.56 -7.23 17.15
C LEU A 14 7.76 -5.71 17.03
N LEU A 15 6.69 -4.92 17.19
CA LEU A 15 6.79 -3.47 17.19
C LEU A 15 7.71 -2.94 18.29
N ALA A 16 7.63 -3.52 19.49
CA ALA A 16 8.49 -3.14 20.62
C ALA A 16 9.97 -3.45 20.33
N VAL A 17 10.27 -4.60 19.73
CA VAL A 17 11.64 -4.96 19.30
C VAL A 17 12.18 -3.98 18.25
N SER A 18 11.32 -3.47 17.35
CA SER A 18 11.66 -2.43 16.38
C SER A 18 11.75 -1.01 16.99
N GLY A 19 11.65 -0.86 18.31
CA GLY A 19 11.79 0.43 19.01
C GLY A 19 10.51 1.28 19.04
N CYS A 20 9.36 0.74 18.62
CA CYS A 20 8.09 1.45 18.72
C CYS A 20 7.67 1.60 20.19
N LYS A 21 7.50 2.85 20.63
CA LYS A 21 7.08 3.19 22.01
C LYS A 21 5.58 3.46 22.14
N GLU A 22 4.86 3.45 21.03
CA GLU A 22 3.43 3.73 21.00
C GLU A 22 2.61 2.51 21.39
N VAL A 23 1.47 2.78 22.02
CA VAL A 23 0.49 1.73 22.29
C VAL A 23 -0.22 1.41 20.98
N ALA A 24 -0.29 0.13 20.61
CA ALA A 24 -0.97 -0.35 19.41
C ALA A 24 -2.24 -1.13 19.79
N ILE A 25 -3.38 -0.72 19.23
CA ILE A 25 -4.71 -1.31 19.46
C ILE A 25 -5.46 -1.47 18.13
N GLU A 26 -6.66 -2.06 18.18
CA GLU A 26 -7.57 -2.17 17.01
C GLU A 26 -6.91 -2.81 15.79
N TRP A 27 -6.20 -3.92 16.01
CA TRP A 27 -5.53 -4.69 14.96
C TRP A 27 -6.53 -5.27 13.96
N ARG A 28 -6.21 -5.18 12.66
CA ARG A 28 -6.97 -5.79 11.57
C ARG A 28 -6.03 -6.35 10.52
N ILE A 29 -6.40 -7.49 9.93
CA ILE A 29 -5.74 -7.98 8.72
C ILE A 29 -6.42 -7.33 7.52
N LEU A 30 -5.63 -6.69 6.66
CA LEU A 30 -6.09 -5.95 5.48
C LEU A 30 -5.98 -6.76 4.19
N GLY A 31 -5.08 -7.73 4.15
CA GLY A 31 -4.76 -8.49 2.95
C GLY A 31 -3.69 -9.54 3.21
N LYS A 32 -3.54 -10.46 2.27
CA LYS A 32 -2.50 -11.48 2.27
C LYS A 32 -1.92 -11.56 0.87
N GLU A 33 -0.60 -11.48 0.79
CA GLU A 33 0.13 -11.59 -0.45
C GLU A 33 0.51 -13.03 -0.79
N GLN A 34 0.97 -13.24 -2.03
CA GLN A 34 1.31 -14.57 -2.55
C GLN A 34 2.47 -15.24 -1.80
N ASP A 35 3.47 -14.46 -1.34
CA ASP A 35 4.58 -14.95 -0.51
C ASP A 35 4.16 -15.33 0.93
N GLY A 36 2.89 -15.11 1.27
CA GLY A 36 2.33 -15.36 2.58
C GLY A 36 2.50 -14.19 3.56
N SER A 37 3.11 -13.07 3.15
CA SER A 37 3.10 -11.84 3.95
C SER A 37 1.66 -11.36 4.19
N LEU A 38 1.43 -10.82 5.37
CA LEU A 38 0.13 -10.25 5.76
C LEU A 38 0.24 -8.73 5.82
N LEU A 39 -0.73 -8.06 5.23
CA LEU A 39 -0.94 -6.63 5.44
C LEU A 39 -1.83 -6.49 6.68
N THR A 40 -1.41 -5.64 7.61
CA THR A 40 -2.11 -5.41 8.87
C THR A 40 -2.22 -3.92 9.14
N SER A 41 -3.34 -3.49 9.73
CA SER A 41 -3.50 -2.16 10.30
C SER A 41 -3.67 -2.20 11.79
N TRP A 42 -3.24 -1.14 12.46
CA TRP A 42 -3.53 -0.88 13.85
C TRP A 42 -3.65 0.61 14.09
N VAL A 43 -4.35 0.97 15.17
CA VAL A 43 -4.37 2.33 15.68
C VAL A 43 -3.26 2.46 16.72
N SER A 44 -2.46 3.52 16.63
CA SER A 44 -1.44 3.83 17.63
C SER A 44 -1.65 5.20 18.26
N PHE A 45 -1.19 5.34 19.51
CA PHE A 45 -1.20 6.60 20.25
C PHE A 45 -0.07 6.62 21.29
N ASN A 46 0.30 7.82 21.73
CA ASN A 46 1.25 8.00 22.81
C ASN A 46 0.60 7.65 24.15
N ALA A 47 1.24 6.81 24.96
CA ALA A 47 0.70 6.42 26.27
C ALA A 47 0.38 7.62 27.19
N LYS A 48 1.12 8.74 27.03
CA LYS A 48 0.92 10.00 27.76
C LYS A 48 -0.15 10.91 27.15
N ASN A 49 -0.46 10.75 25.87
CA ASN A 49 -1.48 11.54 25.15
C ASN A 49 -2.33 10.60 24.27
N ARG A 50 -3.51 10.23 24.78
CA ARG A 50 -4.45 9.33 24.09
C ARG A 50 -5.36 10.03 23.07
N VAL A 51 -5.31 11.37 23.01
CA VAL A 51 -6.18 12.16 22.13
C VAL A 51 -5.71 12.03 20.67
N GLU A 52 -4.40 12.08 20.46
CA GLU A 52 -3.79 11.90 19.15
C GLU A 52 -3.68 10.41 18.82
N GLN A 53 -4.65 9.93 18.05
CA GLN A 53 -4.67 8.58 17.50
C GLN A 53 -4.41 8.63 16.00
N ARG A 54 -3.61 7.68 15.52
CA ARG A 54 -3.31 7.51 14.10
C ARG A 54 -3.47 6.06 13.68
N SER A 55 -3.90 5.85 12.45
CA SER A 55 -3.86 4.54 11.83
C SER A 55 -2.47 4.26 11.25
N ASN A 56 -2.09 3.00 11.17
CA ASN A 56 -0.84 2.54 10.58
C ASN A 56 -1.13 1.34 9.67
N ILE A 57 -0.28 1.13 8.68
CA ILE A 57 -0.24 -0.09 7.87
C ILE A 57 1.15 -0.69 7.98
N GLY A 58 1.20 -2.00 8.12
CA GLY A 58 2.45 -2.76 8.16
C GLY A 58 2.37 -4.07 7.40
N ILE A 59 3.55 -4.57 7.05
CA ILE A 59 3.76 -5.86 6.41
C ILE A 59 4.35 -6.81 7.45
N TYR A 60 3.60 -7.84 7.82
CA TYR A 60 4.12 -8.97 8.58
C TYR A 60 4.66 -10.03 7.62
N THR A 61 5.91 -10.44 7.79
CA THR A 61 6.52 -11.52 7.01
C THR A 61 6.72 -12.74 7.92
N PRO A 62 5.84 -13.77 7.84
CA PRO A 62 5.87 -14.90 8.78
C PRO A 62 7.20 -15.64 8.85
N MET A 63 7.85 -15.84 7.69
CA MET A 63 9.12 -16.57 7.58
C MET A 63 10.25 -15.84 8.32
N LEU A 64 10.28 -14.51 8.24
CA LEU A 64 11.27 -13.68 8.90
C LEU A 64 10.86 -13.28 10.32
N LYS A 65 9.60 -13.50 10.69
CA LYS A 65 8.97 -13.00 11.92
C LYS A 65 9.19 -11.50 12.12
N THR A 66 9.13 -10.73 11.02
CA THR A 66 9.29 -9.27 11.05
C THR A 66 7.95 -8.59 10.79
N LEU A 67 7.73 -7.45 11.43
CA LEU A 67 6.62 -6.55 11.14
C LEU A 67 7.20 -5.17 10.82
N GLN A 68 7.11 -4.77 9.56
CA GLN A 68 7.58 -3.47 9.09
C GLN A 68 6.38 -2.51 8.99
N THR A 69 6.48 -1.32 9.58
CA THR A 69 5.50 -0.26 9.31
C THR A 69 5.82 0.36 7.96
N VAL A 70 4.86 0.36 7.04
CA VAL A 70 5.04 0.86 5.67
C VAL A 70 4.27 2.15 5.40
N PHE A 71 3.27 2.47 6.21
CA PHE A 71 2.55 3.74 6.11
C PHE A 71 1.98 4.16 7.46
N ARG A 72 2.04 5.46 7.74
CA ARG A 72 1.47 6.08 8.95
C ARG A 72 0.52 7.19 8.52
N PHE A 73 -0.71 7.13 9.00
CA PHE A 73 -1.70 8.18 8.72
C PHE A 73 -1.49 9.37 9.67
N PRO A 74 -1.81 10.60 9.24
CA PRO A 74 -1.79 11.76 10.11
C PRO A 74 -2.88 11.68 11.19
N THR A 75 -3.98 10.98 10.91
CA THR A 75 -5.11 10.80 11.83
C THR A 75 -5.61 9.35 11.83
N LYS A 76 -6.62 9.05 12.65
CA LYS A 76 -7.27 7.74 12.68
C LYS A 76 -8.16 7.58 11.44
N GLU A 77 -7.71 6.73 10.53
CA GLU A 77 -8.42 6.36 9.30
C GLU A 77 -8.98 4.94 9.36
N ASN A 78 -10.14 4.74 8.73
CA ASN A 78 -10.76 3.42 8.59
C ASN A 78 -10.27 2.72 7.31
N VAL A 79 -9.09 2.11 7.41
CA VAL A 79 -8.52 1.28 6.34
C VAL A 79 -9.19 -0.09 6.33
N ILE A 80 -9.66 -0.51 5.17
CA ILE A 80 -10.43 -1.75 5.01
C ILE A 80 -9.70 -2.83 4.22
N GLN A 81 -8.73 -2.43 3.39
CA GLN A 81 -7.98 -3.35 2.52
C GLN A 81 -6.65 -2.71 2.13
N ALA A 82 -5.62 -3.53 1.94
CA ALA A 82 -4.33 -3.10 1.41
C ALA A 82 -3.62 -4.24 0.68
N SER A 83 -2.72 -3.87 -0.24
CA SER A 83 -1.87 -4.79 -0.99
C SER A 83 -0.53 -4.13 -1.32
N VAL A 84 0.53 -4.93 -1.46
CA VAL A 84 1.86 -4.47 -1.91
C VAL A 84 2.33 -5.25 -3.12
N ASN A 85 3.16 -4.61 -3.94
CA ASN A 85 3.78 -5.27 -5.08
C ASN A 85 4.88 -6.25 -4.62
N LEU A 86 5.35 -7.07 -5.56
CA LEU A 86 6.37 -8.10 -5.31
C LEU A 86 7.61 -7.53 -4.61
N THR A 87 8.07 -6.35 -5.06
CA THR A 87 9.29 -5.69 -4.58
C THR A 87 9.07 -4.86 -3.32
N LYS A 88 7.83 -4.79 -2.81
CA LYS A 88 7.43 -4.04 -1.60
C LYS A 88 7.83 -2.56 -1.68
N THR A 89 7.81 -1.99 -2.89
CA THR A 89 8.07 -0.57 -3.15
C THR A 89 6.80 0.27 -3.26
N LEU A 90 5.67 -0.36 -3.55
CA LEU A 90 4.39 0.31 -3.69
C LEU A 90 3.34 -0.32 -2.79
N LEU A 91 2.53 0.53 -2.16
CA LEU A 91 1.40 0.16 -1.34
C LEU A 91 0.11 0.68 -1.97
N LEU A 92 -0.85 -0.23 -2.13
CA LEU A 92 -2.25 0.08 -2.37
C LEU A 92 -3.00 -0.03 -1.05
N PHE A 93 -3.89 0.91 -0.77
CA PHE A 93 -4.83 0.77 0.33
C PHE A 93 -6.16 1.44 0.02
N THR A 94 -7.23 0.92 0.64
CA THR A 94 -8.59 1.46 0.50
C THR A 94 -9.11 1.89 1.87
N THR A 95 -9.62 3.13 1.95
CA THR A 95 -10.32 3.66 3.12
C THR A 95 -11.83 3.64 2.91
N LYS A 96 -12.57 3.61 4.03
CA LYS A 96 -14.02 3.70 4.06
C LYS A 96 -14.47 4.77 5.05
N GLU A 97 -15.11 5.81 4.55
CA GLU A 97 -15.68 6.89 5.35
C GLU A 97 -17.21 6.79 5.35
N LEU A 98 -17.85 7.02 6.49
CA LEU A 98 -19.31 7.12 6.56
C LEU A 98 -19.70 8.60 6.49
N ARG A 99 -20.14 9.07 5.31
CA ARG A 99 -20.56 10.46 5.12
C ARG A 99 -22.04 10.61 5.42
N GLN A 100 -22.40 11.64 6.17
CA GLN A 100 -23.80 12.05 6.35
C GLN A 100 -24.13 13.13 5.32
N GLU A 101 -25.12 12.87 4.49
CA GLU A 101 -25.66 13.84 3.54
C GLU A 101 -26.57 14.84 4.25
N GLU A 102 -26.83 15.99 3.63
CA GLU A 102 -27.76 17.01 4.15
C GLU A 102 -29.18 16.45 4.38
N SER A 103 -29.56 15.42 3.62
CA SER A 103 -30.81 14.68 3.77
C SER A 103 -30.89 13.84 5.06
N GLY A 104 -29.79 13.75 5.82
CA GLY A 104 -29.62 12.86 6.98
C GLY A 104 -29.29 11.42 6.60
N ARG A 105 -29.28 11.06 5.31
CA ARG A 105 -28.87 9.73 4.83
C ARG A 105 -27.39 9.52 5.06
N LYS A 106 -27.03 8.34 5.54
CA LYS A 106 -25.64 7.90 5.69
C LYS A 106 -25.23 7.10 4.46
N THR A 107 -24.12 7.49 3.85
CA THR A 107 -23.58 6.87 2.64
C THR A 107 -22.13 6.51 2.89
N ASP A 108 -21.77 5.27 2.59
CA ASP A 108 -20.38 4.81 2.65
C ASP A 108 -19.64 5.38 1.45
N ILE A 109 -18.46 5.96 1.68
CA ILE A 109 -17.57 6.49 0.65
C ILE A 109 -16.26 5.71 0.69
N TYR A 110 -15.88 5.12 -0.44
CA TYR A 110 -14.67 4.34 -0.61
C TYR A 110 -13.66 5.12 -1.43
N ARG A 111 -12.40 5.12 -0.98
CA ARG A 111 -11.27 5.72 -1.71
C ARG A 111 -10.07 4.79 -1.72
N THR A 112 -9.46 4.60 -2.88
CA THR A 112 -8.26 3.79 -3.03
C THR A 112 -7.07 4.67 -3.39
N PHE A 113 -5.97 4.43 -2.70
CA PHE A 113 -4.74 5.19 -2.82
C PHE A 113 -3.59 4.28 -3.24
N LEU A 114 -2.62 4.88 -3.95
CA LEU A 114 -1.32 4.31 -4.28
C LEU A 114 -0.23 5.18 -3.64
N VAL A 115 0.72 4.57 -2.94
CA VAL A 115 1.80 5.30 -2.27
C VAL A 115 3.12 4.54 -2.37
N GLU A 116 4.23 5.28 -2.43
CA GLU A 116 5.58 4.69 -2.35
C GLU A 116 5.87 4.24 -0.92
N ILE A 117 6.53 3.09 -0.80
CA ILE A 117 7.12 2.62 0.45
C ILE A 117 8.58 3.06 0.43
N LYS A 118 8.88 4.15 1.16
CA LYS A 118 10.23 4.66 1.35
C LYS A 118 10.54 4.72 2.84
N GLU A 119 11.63 4.07 3.26
CA GLU A 119 11.97 4.00 4.68
C GLU A 119 12.34 5.40 5.21
N GLY A 120 11.68 5.83 6.28
CA GLY A 120 11.95 7.13 6.92
C GLY A 120 11.45 8.35 6.16
N VAL A 121 10.81 8.18 5.00
CA VAL A 121 10.29 9.27 4.16
C VAL A 121 8.76 9.24 4.17
N GLU A 122 8.14 10.35 4.54
CA GLU A 122 6.70 10.52 4.41
C GLU A 122 6.37 10.86 2.95
N VAL A 123 5.58 9.99 2.31
CA VAL A 123 5.14 10.18 0.92
C VAL A 123 3.64 10.37 0.90
N GLU A 124 3.19 11.42 0.21
CA GLU A 124 1.77 11.70 0.05
C GLU A 124 1.09 10.61 -0.81
N PRO A 125 0.01 9.97 -0.32
CA PRO A 125 -0.74 9.00 -1.10
C PRO A 125 -1.40 9.63 -2.32
N PHE A 126 -1.28 8.98 -3.47
CA PHE A 126 -1.99 9.36 -4.68
C PHE A 126 -3.37 8.73 -4.72
N LEU A 127 -4.41 9.55 -4.83
CA LEU A 127 -5.79 9.10 -4.99
C LEU A 127 -6.00 8.57 -6.42
N LEU A 128 -6.33 7.29 -6.58
CA LEU A 128 -6.45 6.66 -7.91
C LEU A 128 -7.64 7.15 -8.73
N MET A 129 -8.70 7.58 -8.06
CA MET A 129 -9.93 8.06 -8.68
C MET A 129 -10.48 9.21 -7.85
N GLU A 130 -10.61 10.40 -8.44
CA GLU A 130 -11.11 11.60 -7.76
C GLU A 130 -12.61 11.52 -7.41
N VAL A 131 -13.34 10.63 -8.09
CA VAL A 131 -14.78 10.48 -7.89
C VAL A 131 -15.05 9.58 -6.69
N ASP A 132 -15.70 10.16 -5.67
CA ASP A 132 -16.22 9.42 -4.52
C ASP A 132 -17.13 8.27 -4.97
N ARG A 133 -16.86 7.05 -4.46
CA ARG A 133 -17.64 5.85 -4.79
C ARG A 133 -18.42 5.37 -3.58
N ASN A 134 -19.69 5.05 -3.81
CA ASN A 134 -20.58 4.45 -2.82
C ASN A 134 -20.65 2.91 -2.90
N HIS A 135 -19.97 2.31 -3.88
CA HIS A 135 -19.77 0.87 -3.97
C HIS A 135 -18.43 0.47 -3.37
N GLN A 136 -18.39 -0.70 -2.76
CA GLN A 136 -17.16 -1.24 -2.18
C GLN A 136 -16.07 -1.35 -3.24
N MET A 137 -14.89 -0.82 -2.90
CA MET A 137 -13.69 -0.90 -3.73
C MET A 137 -12.66 -1.84 -3.09
N MET A 138 -11.93 -2.56 -3.93
CA MET A 138 -10.77 -3.37 -3.54
C MET A 138 -9.65 -3.17 -4.57
N ALA A 139 -8.40 -3.17 -4.14
CA ALA A 139 -7.26 -3.07 -5.03
C ALA A 139 -6.14 -4.07 -4.70
N GLN A 140 -5.64 -4.79 -5.69
CA GLN A 140 -4.71 -5.89 -5.48
C GLN A 140 -3.62 -5.89 -6.55
N PHE A 141 -2.35 -5.92 -6.12
CA PHE A 141 -1.23 -6.10 -7.04
C PHE A 141 -1.25 -7.48 -7.69
N LEU A 142 -0.92 -7.51 -8.98
CA LEU A 142 -0.72 -8.73 -9.73
C LEU A 142 0.75 -9.14 -9.61
N TRP A 143 1.00 -10.20 -8.85
CA TRP A 143 2.33 -10.72 -8.65
C TRP A 143 2.83 -11.39 -9.93
N ARG A 144 3.80 -10.73 -10.57
CA ARG A 144 4.55 -11.26 -11.72
C ARG A 144 5.85 -11.87 -11.23
N ASN A 145 6.54 -12.62 -12.08
CA ASN A 145 7.90 -13.03 -11.74
C ASN A 145 8.84 -11.82 -11.75
N LEU A 146 9.87 -11.85 -10.89
CA LEU A 146 10.82 -10.75 -10.75
C LEU A 146 11.52 -10.40 -12.07
N ALA A 147 11.86 -11.40 -12.89
CA ALA A 147 12.51 -11.19 -14.18
C ALA A 147 11.65 -10.38 -15.17
N THR A 148 10.33 -10.44 -15.06
CA THR A 148 9.40 -9.66 -15.90
C THR A 148 9.32 -8.22 -15.40
N PHE A 149 9.30 -8.03 -14.07
CA PHE A 149 9.41 -6.71 -13.47
C PHE A 149 10.72 -6.04 -13.89
N GLU A 150 11.87 -6.68 -13.68
CA GLU A 150 13.20 -6.11 -13.98
C GLU A 150 13.38 -5.70 -15.45
N LYS A 151 12.65 -6.31 -16.39
CA LYS A 151 12.71 -5.95 -17.82
C LYS A 151 11.97 -4.66 -18.17
N SER A 152 10.93 -4.32 -17.40
CA SER A 152 9.99 -3.25 -17.76
C SER A 152 9.87 -2.17 -16.68
N ASN A 153 10.34 -2.46 -15.46
CA ASN A 153 10.08 -1.69 -14.24
C ASN A 153 8.59 -1.37 -14.07
N GLN A 154 7.72 -2.27 -14.54
CA GLN A 154 6.27 -2.10 -14.50
C GLN A 154 5.62 -3.10 -13.56
N ASP A 155 4.74 -2.58 -12.74
CA ASP A 155 3.79 -3.38 -11.98
C ASP A 155 2.38 -3.16 -12.50
N LYS A 156 1.53 -4.17 -12.27
CA LYS A 156 0.11 -4.08 -12.58
C LYS A 156 -0.71 -4.40 -11.35
N PHE A 157 -1.86 -3.78 -11.24
CA PHE A 157 -2.81 -4.05 -10.17
C PHE A 157 -4.24 -3.93 -10.68
N LEU A 158 -5.15 -4.65 -10.03
CA LEU A 158 -6.57 -4.56 -10.29
C LEU A 158 -7.20 -3.57 -9.31
N VAL A 159 -8.15 -2.78 -9.80
CA VAL A 159 -9.14 -2.08 -8.97
C VAL A 159 -10.50 -2.65 -9.31
N MET A 160 -11.15 -3.25 -8.31
CA MET A 160 -12.45 -3.89 -8.44
C MET A 160 -13.49 -3.03 -7.74
N ILE A 161 -14.48 -2.55 -8.49
CA ILE A 161 -15.61 -1.77 -7.98
C ILE A 161 -16.85 -2.66 -8.00
N HIS A 162 -17.35 -2.99 -6.82
CA HIS A 162 -18.43 -3.95 -6.65
C HIS A 162 -19.66 -3.59 -7.49
N HIS A 163 -20.13 -4.53 -8.32
CA HIS A 163 -21.27 -4.39 -9.23
C HIS A 163 -21.14 -3.27 -10.29
N GLU A 164 -19.93 -2.75 -10.54
CA GLU A 164 -19.72 -1.73 -11.58
C GLU A 164 -18.70 -2.13 -12.63
N GLN A 165 -17.46 -2.43 -12.23
CA GLN A 165 -16.37 -2.70 -13.17
C GLN A 165 -15.12 -3.24 -12.48
N VAL A 166 -14.23 -3.83 -13.30
CA VAL A 166 -12.85 -4.16 -12.94
C VAL A 166 -11.91 -3.41 -13.87
N LEU A 167 -10.96 -2.68 -13.28
CA LEU A 167 -9.94 -1.91 -13.98
C LEU A 167 -8.57 -2.55 -13.77
N LEU A 168 -7.76 -2.63 -14.84
CA LEU A 168 -6.34 -2.95 -14.74
C LEU A 168 -5.54 -1.67 -14.82
N TYR A 169 -4.72 -1.41 -13.81
CA TYR A 169 -3.76 -0.33 -13.81
C TYR A 169 -2.36 -0.86 -14.12
N THR A 170 -1.57 -0.06 -14.81
CA THR A 170 -0.13 -0.28 -15.01
C THR A 170 0.63 0.93 -14.48
N VAL A 171 1.54 0.68 -13.54
CA VAL A 171 2.44 1.68 -12.96
C VAL A 171 3.87 1.40 -13.40
N THR A 172 4.64 2.45 -13.66
CA THR A 172 6.05 2.34 -14.07
C THR A 172 6.93 3.01 -13.02
N LEU A 173 7.97 2.33 -12.58
CA LEU A 173 9.02 2.88 -11.74
C LEU A 173 10.16 3.38 -12.63
N LYS A 174 10.62 4.60 -12.38
CA LYS A 174 11.73 5.26 -13.07
C LYS A 174 12.90 5.46 -12.12
N LYS A 175 14.10 5.52 -12.70
CA LYS A 175 15.30 5.95 -11.99
C LYS A 175 15.27 7.46 -11.81
N VAL A 176 15.77 7.93 -10.67
CA VAL A 176 16.17 9.33 -10.53
C VAL A 176 17.46 9.49 -11.34
N GLY A 177 17.37 10.16 -12.48
CA GLY A 177 18.53 10.40 -13.33
C GLY A 177 19.50 11.38 -12.69
N VAL A 178 20.80 11.11 -12.81
CA VAL A 178 21.81 12.17 -12.84
C VAL A 178 21.69 12.79 -14.23
N GLU A 179 21.44 14.09 -14.32
CA GLU A 179 21.43 14.80 -15.61
C GLU A 179 22.75 14.52 -16.36
N GLY A 180 22.70 13.75 -17.46
CA GLY A 180 23.88 13.50 -18.30
C GLY A 180 24.02 12.15 -18.98
N GLU A 181 23.22 11.13 -18.64
CA GLU A 181 23.21 9.87 -19.43
C GLU A 181 22.18 10.00 -20.56
N GLU A 182 22.64 10.43 -21.73
CA GLU A 182 21.90 10.29 -22.98
C GLU A 182 21.47 8.82 -23.14
N GLU A 183 20.15 8.60 -23.22
CA GLU A 183 19.57 7.30 -23.53
C GLU A 183 20.04 6.87 -24.94
N GLU A 184 21.15 6.13 -25.02
CA GLU A 184 21.39 5.24 -26.16
C GLU A 184 20.36 4.11 -26.10
N ASP A 185 19.21 4.42 -26.66
CA ASP A 185 18.06 3.56 -26.85
C ASP A 185 18.38 2.53 -27.96
N VAL A 186 19.18 1.52 -27.60
CA VAL A 186 19.41 0.35 -28.45
C VAL A 186 19.05 -0.91 -27.68
N LEU A 187 17.82 -1.38 -27.93
CA LEU A 187 17.30 -2.72 -27.64
C LEU A 187 17.08 -3.08 -26.15
N GLY A 188 16.00 -2.53 -25.58
CA GLY A 188 15.07 -3.32 -24.74
C GLY A 188 15.58 -3.81 -23.37
N SER A 189 16.65 -3.24 -22.84
CA SER A 189 17.15 -3.56 -21.51
C SER A 189 16.95 -2.38 -20.56
N CYS A 190 15.83 -2.35 -19.83
CA CYS A 190 15.67 -1.41 -18.73
C CYS A 190 16.72 -1.74 -17.65
N SER A 191 17.57 -0.77 -17.29
CA SER A 191 18.62 -0.99 -16.32
C SER A 191 18.01 -1.23 -14.93
N LYS A 192 18.51 -2.24 -14.20
CA LYS A 192 17.94 -2.67 -12.91
C LYS A 192 17.79 -1.50 -11.94
N LEU A 193 16.62 -1.36 -11.32
CA LEU A 193 16.37 -0.39 -10.26
C LEU A 193 17.06 -0.80 -8.96
N ASN A 194 17.74 0.15 -8.31
CA ASN A 194 18.20 -0.06 -6.94
C ASN A 194 17.05 0.19 -5.96
N ILE A 195 16.21 -0.82 -5.77
CA ILE A 195 15.03 -0.74 -4.88
C ILE A 195 15.42 -0.44 -3.42
N SER A 196 16.60 -0.87 -3.01
CA SER A 196 17.11 -0.68 -1.65
C SER A 196 17.45 0.77 -1.32
N ASP A 197 17.62 1.62 -2.33
CA ASP A 197 17.90 3.04 -2.18
C ASP A 197 16.62 3.84 -2.46
N PRO A 198 15.95 4.40 -1.43
CA PRO A 198 14.71 5.16 -1.59
C PRO A 198 14.82 6.37 -2.52
N ASP A 199 16.02 6.92 -2.69
CA ASP A 199 16.26 8.12 -3.48
C ASP A 199 16.66 7.80 -4.93
N ALA A 200 16.93 6.53 -5.25
CA ALA A 200 17.32 6.10 -6.59
C ALA A 200 16.15 5.94 -7.56
N TRP A 201 14.90 5.96 -7.07
CA TRP A 201 13.73 5.68 -7.87
C TRP A 201 12.47 6.44 -7.42
N TYR A 202 11.54 6.58 -8.35
CA TYR A 202 10.19 7.07 -8.10
C TYR A 202 9.20 6.36 -9.02
N TRP A 203 7.91 6.31 -8.67
CA TRP A 203 6.89 5.91 -9.66
C TRP A 203 6.40 7.11 -10.46
N ASP A 204 6.30 6.91 -11.76
CA ASP A 204 5.86 7.93 -12.70
C ASP A 204 4.33 8.10 -12.61
N LYS A 205 3.90 9.20 -11.99
CA LYS A 205 2.48 9.52 -11.78
C LYS A 205 1.77 9.85 -13.09
N ASP A 206 2.47 10.51 -14.02
CA ASP A 206 1.90 10.96 -15.30
C ASP A 206 1.72 9.78 -16.28
N CYS A 207 2.50 8.71 -16.12
CA CYS A 207 2.39 7.50 -16.92
C CYS A 207 1.46 6.43 -16.33
N LEU A 208 0.63 6.75 -15.33
CA LEU A 208 -0.35 5.81 -14.79
C LEU A 208 -1.42 5.49 -15.84
N LYS A 209 -1.44 4.25 -16.34
CA LYS A 209 -2.41 3.80 -17.34
C LYS A 209 -3.47 2.94 -16.70
N SER A 210 -4.72 3.09 -17.14
CA SER A 210 -5.83 2.22 -16.75
C SER A 210 -6.61 1.72 -17.96
N GLU A 211 -7.10 0.48 -17.88
CA GLU A 211 -7.99 -0.13 -18.87
C GLU A 211 -9.12 -0.90 -18.17
N THR A 212 -10.33 -0.88 -18.74
CA THR A 212 -11.47 -1.65 -18.20
C THR A 212 -11.42 -3.08 -18.71
N ILE A 213 -11.33 -4.05 -17.79
CA ILE A 213 -11.37 -5.48 -18.12
C ILE A 213 -12.80 -5.98 -18.30
N THR A 214 -13.70 -5.57 -17.40
CA THR A 214 -15.13 -5.93 -17.46
C THR A 214 -15.99 -4.85 -16.84
N LYS A 215 -17.24 -4.80 -17.29
CA LYS A 215 -18.36 -4.07 -16.68
C LYS A 215 -19.33 -5.08 -16.08
#